data_AF-A0A2K5ZW14-F1
#
_entry.id   AF-A0A2K5ZW14-F1
#
_cell.length_a   1.000
_cell.length_b   1.000
_cell.length_c   1.000
_cell.angle_alpha   90.00
_cell.angle_beta   90.00
_cell.angle_gamma   90.00
#
_symmetry.space_group_name_H-M   'P 1'
#
loop_
_entity.id
_entity.type
_entity.pdbx_description
1 polymer ?
#
loop_
_entity_poly.entity_id
_entity_poly.type
_entity_poly.pdbx_seq_one_letter_code
_entity_poly.pdbx_strand_id
1 'polypeptide(L)'
;MEMDEDLDTLPAQGQGNTIITKYEQGHRAGVAADMRNEQVNIRKYMNHLGIVHETELPPIRALEVKQRRKESKRTNKWLKMFAEWPKYRNTKKLSQRVYKGIPLVVRGQAWSLLLDINKVKSQNPGKYKVMKEKGKRSSRITHRIQLDVNSTLQNHMMFIQRFGVKQQELCDILVAYSAYNPVSIPGQRYSWAMYPYSQAWVSLGGVGTS
;
A
#
# COMPACT_ATOMS: atom_id res chain seq x y z
N MET A 1 43.04 -29.37 20.35
CA MET A 1 41.87 -28.90 21.14
C MET A 1 42.13 -27.44 21.41
N GLU A 2 41.53 -26.60 20.57
CA GLU A 2 40.24 -25.88 20.80
C GLU A 2 40.57 -24.52 21.43
N MET A 3 40.60 -23.45 20.62
CA MET A 3 39.47 -22.59 20.22
C MET A 3 38.87 -21.87 21.43
N ASP A 4 39.00 -20.54 21.45
CA ASP A 4 37.84 -19.67 21.63
C ASP A 4 38.12 -18.30 21.00
N GLU A 5 37.20 -17.93 20.10
CA GLU A 5 37.24 -16.79 19.20
C GLU A 5 36.81 -15.49 19.89
N ASP A 6 37.51 -14.41 19.56
CA ASP A 6 37.12 -13.03 19.84
C ASP A 6 35.82 -12.67 19.10
N LEU A 7 34.80 -12.32 19.88
CA LEU A 7 33.48 -11.92 19.41
C LEU A 7 33.44 -10.41 19.13
N ASP A 8 34.19 -9.95 18.12
CA ASP A 8 34.10 -8.57 17.64
C ASP A 8 34.31 -8.49 16.12
N THR A 9 33.23 -8.66 15.35
CA THR A 9 33.21 -8.26 13.94
C THR A 9 31.81 -7.86 13.51
N LEU A 10 31.57 -6.54 13.50
CA LEU A 10 30.49 -5.88 12.76
C LEU A 10 30.59 -6.23 11.26
N PRO A 11 29.56 -6.77 10.59
CA PRO A 11 29.59 -6.88 9.14
C PRO A 11 29.17 -5.55 8.51
N ALA A 12 30.20 -4.81 8.12
CA ALA A 12 30.40 -3.99 6.92
C ALA A 12 29.16 -3.57 6.08
N GLN A 13 29.18 -2.28 5.73
CA GLN A 13 28.34 -1.51 4.79
C GLN A 13 28.12 -2.12 3.37
N GLY A 14 28.62 -3.32 3.07
CA GLY A 14 28.54 -3.95 1.74
C GLY A 14 27.21 -4.65 1.43
N GLN A 15 26.49 -5.17 2.44
CA GLN A 15 25.27 -5.95 2.18
C GLN A 15 24.04 -5.09 1.81
N GLY A 16 23.95 -3.87 2.35
CA GLY A 16 22.86 -2.95 2.03
C GLY A 16 22.83 -2.54 0.56
N ASN A 17 24.00 -2.33 -0.04
CA ASN A 17 24.11 -1.90 -1.44
C ASN A 17 23.67 -3.01 -2.41
N THR A 18 24.07 -4.26 -2.17
CA THR A 18 23.72 -5.41 -3.04
C THR A 18 22.21 -5.68 -3.10
N ILE A 19 21.49 -5.40 -2.01
CA ILE A 19 20.03 -5.56 -1.93
C ILE A 19 19.32 -4.42 -2.66
N ILE A 20 19.81 -3.18 -2.53
CA ILE A 20 19.29 -2.00 -3.23
C ILE A 20 19.39 -2.21 -4.76
N THR A 21 20.52 -2.71 -5.26
CA THR A 21 20.71 -2.96 -6.69
C THR A 21 19.70 -3.98 -7.24
N LYS A 22 19.38 -5.04 -6.49
CA LYS A 22 18.41 -6.06 -6.93
C LYS A 22 16.98 -5.53 -7.02
N TYR A 23 16.59 -4.58 -6.18
CA TYR A 23 15.28 -3.91 -6.28
C TYR A 23 15.24 -2.88 -7.40
N GLU A 24 16.33 -2.12 -7.63
CA GLU A 24 16.37 -1.11 -8.70
C GLU A 24 16.46 -1.71 -10.10
N GLN A 25 17.02 -2.92 -10.23
CA GLN A 25 17.31 -3.54 -11.51
C GLN A 25 16.17 -4.40 -12.06
N GLY A 26 15.16 -4.73 -11.24
CA GLY A 26 14.13 -5.70 -11.60
C GLY A 26 14.73 -7.07 -11.98
N HIS A 27 13.89 -8.03 -12.37
CA HIS A 27 14.35 -9.37 -12.74
C HIS A 27 15.11 -9.38 -14.08
N ARG A 28 16.37 -8.93 -14.09
CA ARG A 28 17.31 -9.12 -15.21
C ARG A 28 18.66 -9.72 -14.83
N ALA A 29 18.90 -10.07 -13.56
CA ALA A 29 20.08 -10.83 -13.16
C ALA A 29 19.63 -12.21 -12.63
N GLY A 30 19.78 -13.22 -13.48
CA GLY A 30 19.05 -14.48 -13.43
C GLY A 30 19.32 -15.42 -12.25
N VAL A 31 18.35 -16.32 -12.05
CA VAL A 31 18.55 -17.75 -11.79
C VAL A 31 17.43 -18.47 -12.53
N ALA A 32 17.79 -19.34 -13.47
CA ALA A 32 16.91 -20.34 -14.04
C ALA A 32 16.57 -21.34 -12.94
N ALA A 33 15.47 -21.12 -12.22
CA ALA A 33 14.87 -22.12 -11.35
C ALA A 33 13.63 -22.66 -12.07
N ASP A 34 13.78 -23.91 -12.48
CA ASP A 34 12.80 -24.86 -12.98
C ASP A 34 11.41 -24.73 -12.31
N MET A 35 10.55 -23.87 -12.87
CA MET A 35 9.12 -23.86 -12.57
C MET A 35 8.42 -24.55 -13.72
N ARG A 36 8.38 -25.88 -13.59
CA ARG A 36 7.57 -26.81 -14.38
C ARG A 36 6.25 -26.15 -14.78
N ASN A 37 6.10 -25.97 -16.08
CA ASN A 37 4.96 -25.37 -16.74
C ASN A 37 3.78 -26.36 -16.77
N GLU A 38 3.17 -26.61 -15.61
CA GLU A 38 1.78 -27.02 -15.56
C GLU A 38 0.97 -25.77 -15.30
N GLN A 39 -0.02 -25.50 -16.14
CA GLN A 39 -1.02 -24.46 -15.90
C GLN A 39 -1.83 -24.86 -14.67
N VAL A 40 -1.24 -24.71 -13.47
CA VAL A 40 -1.95 -24.81 -12.20
C VAL A 40 -3.11 -23.86 -12.35
N ASN A 41 -4.33 -24.37 -12.23
CA ASN A 41 -5.53 -23.56 -12.26
C ASN A 41 -5.55 -22.75 -10.96
N ILE A 42 -4.74 -21.68 -10.93
CA ILE A 42 -4.47 -20.76 -9.81
C ILE A 42 -5.79 -20.29 -9.18
N ARG A 43 -6.88 -20.27 -9.95
CA ARG A 43 -8.23 -19.93 -9.51
C ARG A 43 -8.83 -20.92 -8.50
N LYS A 44 -8.46 -22.20 -8.55
CA LYS A 44 -8.93 -23.22 -7.58
C LYS A 44 -8.35 -23.01 -6.19
N TYR A 45 -7.18 -22.40 -6.10
CA TYR A 45 -6.45 -22.19 -4.85
C TYR A 45 -6.62 -20.77 -4.32
N MET A 46 -7.33 -19.89 -5.03
CA MET A 46 -7.39 -18.48 -4.69
C MET A 46 -8.81 -18.01 -4.42
N ASN A 47 -8.98 -17.33 -3.29
CA ASN A 47 -10.26 -16.80 -2.91
C ASN A 47 -10.58 -15.49 -3.66
N HIS A 48 -11.80 -14.99 -3.48
CA HIS A 48 -12.27 -13.78 -4.16
C HIS A 48 -11.51 -12.49 -3.79
N LEU A 49 -10.68 -12.52 -2.74
CA LEU A 49 -9.83 -11.41 -2.31
C LEU A 49 -8.40 -11.51 -2.84
N GLY A 50 -8.06 -12.58 -3.58
CA GLY A 50 -6.71 -12.78 -4.10
C GLY A 50 -5.77 -13.51 -3.15
N ILE A 51 -6.26 -14.08 -2.05
CA ILE A 51 -5.45 -14.89 -1.13
C ILE A 51 -5.38 -16.32 -1.68
N VAL A 52 -4.16 -16.82 -1.82
CA VAL A 52 -3.80 -18.16 -2.26
C VAL A 52 -3.73 -19.08 -1.04
N HIS A 53 -4.32 -20.25 -1.15
CA HIS A 53 -4.36 -21.31 -0.16
C HIS A 53 -3.56 -22.51 -0.67
N GLU A 54 -2.99 -23.30 0.25
CA GLU A 54 -2.23 -24.52 -0.09
C GLU A 54 -3.14 -25.64 -0.60
N THR A 55 -4.41 -25.66 -0.16
CA THR A 55 -5.42 -26.64 -0.55
C THR A 55 -6.43 -26.04 -1.54
N GLU A 56 -7.01 -26.90 -2.38
CA GLU A 56 -8.10 -26.48 -3.27
C GLU A 56 -9.27 -25.94 -2.44
N LEU A 57 -9.82 -24.79 -2.87
CA LEU A 57 -10.96 -24.20 -2.21
C LEU A 57 -12.22 -25.04 -2.44
N PRO A 58 -13.10 -25.14 -1.42
CA PRO A 58 -14.36 -25.83 -1.58
C PRO A 58 -15.21 -25.17 -2.68
N PRO A 59 -16.12 -25.92 -3.31
CA PRO A 59 -17.03 -25.36 -4.30
C PRO A 59 -17.79 -24.15 -3.76
N ILE A 60 -17.95 -23.13 -4.60
CA ILE A 60 -18.62 -21.88 -4.24
C ILE A 60 -20.04 -22.20 -3.76
N ARG A 61 -20.34 -21.84 -2.51
CA ARG A 61 -21.65 -22.11 -1.91
C ARG A 61 -22.72 -21.22 -2.55
N ALA A 62 -23.98 -21.68 -2.60
CA ALA A 62 -25.09 -20.89 -3.12
C ALA A 62 -25.24 -19.52 -2.45
N LEU A 63 -24.92 -19.43 -1.15
CA LEU A 63 -24.87 -18.17 -0.39
C LEU A 63 -23.85 -17.18 -0.97
N GLU A 64 -22.66 -17.65 -1.32
CA GLU A 64 -21.59 -16.83 -1.90
C GLU A 64 -21.96 -16.35 -3.30
N VAL A 65 -22.61 -17.18 -4.11
CA VAL A 65 -23.15 -16.77 -5.42
C VAL A 65 -24.19 -15.66 -5.24
N LYS A 66 -25.09 -15.79 -4.26
CA LYS A 66 -26.07 -14.76 -3.93
C LYS A 66 -25.39 -13.46 -3.48
N GLN A 67 -24.31 -13.55 -2.71
CA GLN A 67 -23.52 -12.38 -2.30
C GLN A 67 -22.81 -11.71 -3.48
N ARG A 68 -22.15 -12.48 -4.35
CA ARG A 68 -21.52 -11.96 -5.58
C ARG A 68 -22.53 -11.23 -6.46
N ARG A 69 -23.73 -11.81 -6.67
CA ARG A 69 -24.83 -11.16 -7.41
C ARG A 69 -25.25 -9.83 -6.75
N LYS A 70 -25.32 -9.77 -5.41
CA LYS A 70 -25.60 -8.52 -4.68
C LYS A 70 -24.49 -7.50 -4.89
N GLU A 71 -23.23 -7.90 -4.87
CA GLU A 71 -22.07 -7.03 -5.12
C GLU A 71 -22.09 -6.49 -6.55
N SER A 72 -22.35 -7.31 -7.57
CA SER A 72 -22.50 -6.85 -8.96
C SER A 72 -23.59 -5.79 -9.10
N LYS A 73 -24.75 -5.99 -8.45
CA LYS A 73 -25.82 -4.97 -8.42
C LYS A 73 -25.38 -3.67 -7.72
N ARG A 74 -24.52 -3.74 -6.70
CA ARG A 74 -23.95 -2.55 -6.05
C ARG A 74 -22.92 -1.87 -6.95
N THR A 75 -22.06 -2.63 -7.62
CA THR A 75 -21.09 -2.14 -8.60
C THR A 75 -21.78 -1.31 -9.68
N ASN A 76 -22.85 -1.83 -10.29
CA ASN A 76 -23.60 -1.10 -11.32
C ASN A 76 -24.18 0.23 -10.80
N LYS A 77 -24.58 0.29 -9.53
CA LYS A 77 -25.06 1.55 -8.92
C LYS A 77 -23.92 2.54 -8.71
N TRP A 78 -22.75 2.07 -8.29
CA TRP A 78 -21.55 2.91 -8.16
C TRP A 78 -21.09 3.45 -9.51
N LEU A 79 -21.08 2.63 -10.56
CA LEU A 79 -20.74 3.07 -11.92
C LEU A 79 -21.67 4.19 -12.41
N LYS A 80 -22.99 4.06 -12.17
CA LYS A 80 -23.96 5.13 -12.45
C LYS A 80 -23.68 6.40 -11.66
N MET A 81 -23.25 6.27 -10.41
CA MET A 81 -22.89 7.44 -9.58
C MET A 81 -21.61 8.12 -10.04
N PHE A 82 -20.63 7.38 -10.58
CA PHE A 82 -19.42 7.96 -11.14
C PHE A 82 -19.70 8.78 -12.40
N ALA A 83 -20.59 8.30 -13.27
CA ALA A 83 -20.97 9.01 -14.49
C ALA A 83 -21.56 10.41 -14.19
N GLU A 84 -22.33 10.54 -13.12
CA GLU A 84 -22.90 11.82 -12.66
C GLU A 84 -22.28 12.28 -11.34
N TRP A 85 -20.96 12.13 -11.16
CA TRP A 85 -20.29 12.41 -9.87
C TRP A 85 -20.63 13.78 -9.24
N PRO A 86 -20.66 14.90 -10.00
CA PRO A 86 -20.98 16.22 -9.45
C PRO A 86 -22.34 16.28 -8.74
N LYS A 87 -23.32 15.51 -9.23
CA LYS A 87 -24.66 15.41 -8.64
C LYS A 87 -24.67 14.68 -7.31
N TYR A 88 -23.73 13.76 -7.09
CA TYR A 88 -23.73 12.86 -5.93
C TYR A 88 -22.74 13.23 -4.82
N ARG A 89 -21.66 13.96 -5.14
CA ARG A 89 -20.51 14.24 -4.25
C ARG A 89 -20.89 14.74 -2.85
N ASN A 90 -21.93 15.55 -2.72
CA ASN A 90 -22.34 16.17 -1.44
C ASN A 90 -23.72 15.68 -0.96
N THR A 91 -24.15 14.48 -1.37
CA THR A 91 -25.48 13.97 -1.04
C THR A 91 -25.45 12.94 0.09
N LYS A 92 -26.48 12.92 0.95
CA LYS A 92 -26.68 11.84 1.95
C LYS A 92 -26.71 10.45 1.32
N LYS A 93 -27.14 10.37 0.05
CA LYS A 93 -27.16 9.13 -0.75
C LYS A 93 -25.76 8.55 -0.94
N LEU A 94 -24.74 9.38 -1.13
CA LEU A 94 -23.35 8.93 -1.21
C LEU A 94 -22.88 8.33 0.12
N SER A 95 -23.05 9.06 1.23
CA SER A 95 -22.65 8.58 2.56
C SER A 95 -23.32 7.26 2.91
N GLN A 96 -24.63 7.13 2.68
CA GLN A 96 -25.35 5.87 2.88
C GLN A 96 -24.83 4.70 2.02
N ARG A 97 -24.33 4.98 0.81
CA ARG A 97 -23.73 3.94 -0.05
C ARG A 97 -22.35 3.54 0.43
N VAL A 98 -21.55 4.48 0.94
CA VAL A 98 -20.25 4.23 1.57
C VAL A 98 -20.44 3.36 2.82
N TYR A 99 -21.37 3.70 3.72
CA TYR A 99 -21.67 2.91 4.93
C TYR A 99 -22.14 1.49 4.62
N LYS A 100 -22.88 1.29 3.52
CA LYS A 100 -23.26 -0.06 3.05
C LYS A 100 -22.10 -0.89 2.51
N GLY A 101 -20.97 -0.26 2.25
CA GLY A 101 -19.76 -0.86 1.70
C GLY A 101 -19.57 -0.58 0.21
N ILE A 102 -18.34 -0.20 -0.13
CA ILE A 102 -17.88 0.01 -1.51
C ILE A 102 -17.43 -1.33 -2.09
N PRO A 103 -18.00 -1.81 -3.22
CA PRO A 103 -17.59 -3.06 -3.86
C PRO A 103 -16.10 -3.02 -4.23
N LEU A 104 -15.41 -4.16 -4.09
CA LEU A 104 -13.96 -4.27 -4.30
C LEU A 104 -13.52 -3.72 -5.66
N VAL A 105 -14.23 -4.09 -6.73
CA VAL A 105 -13.92 -3.72 -8.12
C VAL A 105 -13.85 -2.21 -8.36
N VAL A 106 -14.69 -1.42 -7.68
CA VAL A 106 -14.78 0.03 -7.87
C VAL A 106 -14.13 0.83 -6.73
N ARG A 107 -13.54 0.13 -5.75
CA ARG A 107 -13.07 0.72 -4.50
C ARG A 107 -11.97 1.74 -4.73
N GLY A 108 -11.00 1.44 -5.59
CA GLY A 108 -9.92 2.37 -5.93
C GLY A 108 -10.43 3.68 -6.53
N GLN A 109 -11.34 3.60 -7.50
CA GLN A 109 -11.95 4.78 -8.13
C GLN A 109 -12.81 5.57 -7.13
N ALA A 110 -13.61 4.88 -6.31
CA ALA A 110 -14.44 5.52 -5.30
C ALA A 110 -13.60 6.31 -4.29
N TRP A 111 -12.55 5.71 -3.71
CA TRP A 111 -11.67 6.40 -2.79
C TRP A 111 -10.91 7.55 -3.44
N SER A 112 -10.52 7.40 -4.71
CA SER A 112 -9.87 8.47 -5.47
C SER A 112 -10.75 9.73 -5.57
N LEU A 113 -12.04 9.53 -5.83
CA LEU A 113 -13.02 10.61 -5.89
C LEU A 113 -13.39 11.17 -4.51
N LEU A 114 -13.55 10.31 -3.49
CA LEU A 114 -13.90 10.72 -2.13
C LEU A 114 -12.79 11.54 -1.46
N LEU A 115 -11.53 11.20 -1.72
CA LEU A 115 -10.36 11.90 -1.19
C LEU A 115 -9.87 13.03 -2.09
N ASP A 116 -10.60 13.31 -3.18
CA ASP A 116 -10.24 14.31 -4.19
C ASP A 116 -8.75 14.21 -4.63
N ILE A 117 -8.27 12.98 -4.87
CA ILE A 117 -6.85 12.71 -5.12
C ILE A 117 -6.30 13.57 -6.27
N ASN A 118 -7.10 13.80 -7.31
CA ASN A 118 -6.71 14.65 -8.44
C ASN A 118 -6.45 16.10 -8.03
N LYS A 119 -7.26 16.66 -7.13
CA LYS A 119 -7.06 18.00 -6.57
C LYS A 119 -5.80 18.05 -5.71
N VAL A 120 -5.59 17.05 -4.85
CA VAL A 120 -4.38 16.99 -3.99
C VAL A 120 -3.11 16.88 -4.84
N LYS A 121 -3.14 16.06 -5.89
CA LYS A 121 -2.03 15.91 -6.84
C LYS A 121 -1.73 17.19 -7.61
N SER A 122 -2.76 17.90 -8.09
CA SER A 122 -2.56 19.16 -8.80
C SER A 122 -2.02 20.27 -7.90
N GLN A 123 -2.40 20.28 -6.63
CA GLN A 123 -1.88 21.22 -5.63
C GLN A 123 -0.44 20.90 -5.18
N ASN A 124 0.02 19.66 -5.34
CA ASN A 124 1.33 19.19 -4.86
C ASN A 124 2.12 18.46 -5.96
N PRO A 125 2.39 19.12 -7.10
CA PRO A 125 3.09 18.48 -8.22
C PRO A 125 4.49 18.05 -7.78
N GLY A 126 4.89 16.82 -8.14
CA GLY A 126 6.23 16.29 -7.86
C GLY A 126 6.54 15.97 -6.38
N LYS A 127 5.66 16.32 -5.43
CA LYS A 127 5.89 16.12 -3.98
C LYS A 127 6.21 14.66 -3.63
N TYR A 128 5.47 13.71 -4.21
CA TYR A 128 5.72 12.29 -4.02
C TYR A 128 7.13 11.88 -4.45
N LYS A 129 7.58 12.33 -5.62
CA LYS A 129 8.93 12.03 -6.15
C LYS A 129 10.01 12.57 -5.21
N VAL A 130 9.87 13.82 -4.76
CA VAL A 130 10.81 14.43 -3.81
C VAL A 130 10.87 13.65 -2.50
N MET A 131 9.71 13.24 -1.96
CA MET A 131 9.66 12.48 -0.70
C MET A 131 10.23 11.08 -0.83
N LYS A 132 9.98 10.41 -1.96
CA LYS A 132 10.58 9.11 -2.27
C LYS A 132 12.11 9.20 -2.29
N GLU A 133 12.68 10.16 -3.03
CA GLU A 133 14.14 10.35 -3.08
C GLU A 133 14.72 10.72 -1.72
N LYS A 134 14.03 11.56 -0.94
CA LYS A 134 14.44 11.89 0.43
C LYS A 134 14.45 10.66 1.34
N GLY A 135 13.43 9.80 1.26
CA GLY A 135 13.34 8.57 2.06
C GLY A 135 14.44 7.57 1.70
N LYS A 136 14.75 7.42 0.41
CA LYS A 136 15.83 6.54 -0.08
C LYS A 136 17.21 6.88 0.48
N ARG A 137 17.45 8.13 0.89
CA ARG A 137 18.72 8.53 1.54
C ARG A 137 18.95 7.84 2.89
N SER A 138 17.89 7.33 3.53
CA SER A 138 18.01 6.57 4.77
C SER A 138 18.07 5.07 4.48
N SER A 139 19.28 4.52 4.47
CA SER A 139 19.52 3.08 4.31
C SER A 139 18.83 2.27 5.41
N ARG A 140 18.87 2.75 6.66
CA ARG A 140 18.23 2.09 7.82
C ARG A 140 16.71 1.97 7.67
N ILE A 141 16.02 3.05 7.29
CA ILE A 141 14.56 3.05 7.14
C ILE A 141 14.16 2.16 5.95
N THR A 142 14.87 2.30 4.83
CA THR A 142 14.62 1.51 3.62
C THR A 142 14.78 0.01 3.90
N HIS A 143 15.85 -0.39 4.58
CA HIS A 143 16.09 -1.80 4.93
C HIS A 143 14.99 -2.38 5.83
N ARG A 144 14.55 -1.63 6.86
CA ARG A 144 13.45 -2.05 7.74
C ARG A 144 12.15 -2.26 6.96
N ILE A 145 11.77 -1.28 6.13
CA ILE A 145 10.57 -1.36 5.30
C ILE A 145 10.63 -2.58 4.38
N GLN A 146 11.77 -2.86 3.77
CA GLN A 146 11.93 -4.03 2.89
C GLN A 146 11.74 -5.35 3.65
N LEU A 147 12.33 -5.50 4.84
CA LEU A 147 12.14 -6.68 5.68
C LEU A 147 10.67 -6.87 6.06
N ASP A 148 10.01 -5.80 6.49
CA ASP A 148 8.59 -5.83 6.86
C ASP A 148 7.73 -6.19 5.66
N VAL A 149 7.93 -5.55 4.49
CA VAL A 149 7.16 -5.84 3.28
C VAL A 149 7.32 -7.29 2.83
N ASN A 150 8.54 -7.85 2.90
CA ASN A 150 8.82 -9.24 2.54
C ASN A 150 8.14 -10.26 3.47
N SER A 151 7.82 -9.87 4.70
CA SER A 151 7.08 -10.71 5.66
C SER A 151 5.56 -10.50 5.63
N THR A 152 5.07 -9.41 5.01
CA THR A 152 3.64 -9.13 4.91
C THR A 152 3.01 -9.69 3.63
N LEU A 153 1.73 -10.09 3.72
CA LEU A 153 0.88 -10.47 2.57
C LEU A 153 1.44 -11.59 1.69
N GLN A 154 2.30 -12.47 2.24
CA GLN A 154 2.99 -13.53 1.50
C GLN A 154 2.02 -14.46 0.72
N ASN A 155 0.83 -14.69 1.28
CA ASN A 155 -0.17 -15.56 0.66
C ASN A 155 -1.07 -14.84 -0.34
N HIS A 156 -0.89 -13.53 -0.57
CA HIS A 156 -1.71 -12.79 -1.52
C HIS A 156 -1.06 -12.81 -2.90
N MET A 157 -1.83 -13.12 -3.96
CA MET A 157 -1.31 -13.27 -5.33
C MET A 157 -0.45 -12.07 -5.79
N MET A 158 -0.84 -10.84 -5.43
CA MET A 158 -0.07 -9.65 -5.81
C MET A 158 1.29 -9.54 -5.12
N PHE A 159 1.48 -10.20 -3.97
CA PHE A 159 2.65 -10.05 -3.10
C PHE A 159 3.41 -11.37 -2.89
N ILE A 160 2.95 -12.48 -3.47
CA ILE A 160 3.60 -13.80 -3.36
C ILE A 160 4.97 -13.82 -4.04
N GLN A 161 5.12 -13.07 -5.13
CA GLN A 161 6.40 -12.95 -5.83
C GLN A 161 7.32 -12.00 -5.07
N ARG A 162 8.42 -12.56 -4.55
CA ARG A 162 9.49 -11.78 -3.93
C ARG A 162 10.10 -10.82 -4.93
N PHE A 163 10.36 -9.59 -4.48
CA PHE A 163 10.87 -8.50 -5.33
C PHE A 163 9.95 -8.18 -6.51
N GLY A 164 8.67 -8.56 -6.43
CA GLY A 164 7.68 -8.25 -7.46
C GLY A 164 7.37 -6.74 -7.50
N VAL A 165 6.86 -6.29 -8.66
CA VAL A 165 6.53 -4.87 -8.90
C VAL A 165 5.63 -4.29 -7.80
N LYS A 166 4.69 -5.08 -7.27
CA LYS A 166 3.77 -4.64 -6.21
C LYS A 166 4.44 -4.49 -4.84
N GLN A 167 5.41 -5.35 -4.51
CA GLN A 167 6.22 -5.15 -3.30
C GLN A 167 7.08 -3.89 -3.43
N GLN A 168 7.65 -3.65 -4.62
CA GLN A 168 8.43 -2.44 -4.89
C GLN A 168 7.57 -1.17 -4.80
N GLU A 169 6.38 -1.17 -5.42
CA GLU A 169 5.42 -0.06 -5.30
C GLU A 169 5.06 0.22 -3.83
N LEU A 170 4.82 -0.82 -3.03
CA LEU A 170 4.51 -0.68 -1.60
C LEU A 170 5.69 -0.12 -0.82
N CYS A 171 6.90 -0.65 -1.03
CA CYS A 171 8.14 -0.11 -0.44
C CYS A 171 8.31 1.37 -0.78
N ASP A 172 8.16 1.74 -2.06
CA ASP A 172 8.32 3.12 -2.52
C ASP A 172 7.31 4.09 -1.87
N ILE A 173 6.07 3.65 -1.68
CA ILE A 173 5.04 4.44 -0.98
C ILE A 173 5.41 4.62 0.49
N LEU A 174 5.81 3.55 1.18
CA LEU A 174 6.18 3.61 2.60
C LEU A 174 7.45 4.44 2.83
N VAL A 175 8.45 4.32 1.96
CA VAL A 175 9.66 5.13 1.99
C VAL A 175 9.31 6.61 1.79
N ALA A 176 8.50 6.95 0.79
CA ALA A 176 8.05 8.32 0.60
C ALA A 176 7.27 8.85 1.81
N TYR A 177 6.39 8.03 2.39
CA TYR A 177 5.60 8.40 3.56
C TYR A 177 6.48 8.66 4.81
N SER A 178 7.53 7.84 5.02
CA SER A 178 8.48 8.02 6.12
C SER A 178 9.16 9.39 6.10
N ALA A 179 9.48 9.88 4.90
CA ALA A 179 10.12 11.18 4.70
C ALA A 179 9.13 12.35 4.80
N TYR A 180 7.86 12.09 4.49
CA TYR A 180 6.76 13.04 4.60
C TYR A 180 6.34 13.26 6.06
N ASN A 181 6.22 12.19 6.84
CA ASN A 181 5.81 12.24 8.24
C ASN A 181 6.83 11.53 9.16
N PRO A 182 7.95 12.18 9.50
CA PRO A 182 9.05 11.58 10.25
C PRO A 182 8.68 11.20 11.69
N VAL A 183 7.58 11.73 12.22
CA VAL A 183 7.11 11.46 13.59
C VAL A 183 6.40 10.10 13.71
N SER A 184 5.95 9.52 12.58
CA SER A 184 5.00 8.40 12.58
C SER A 184 5.60 6.99 12.42
N ILE A 185 6.94 6.83 12.36
CA ILE A 185 7.58 5.51 12.22
C ILE A 185 8.42 5.20 13.49
N PRO A 186 8.17 4.06 14.17
CA PRO A 186 8.66 3.81 15.52
C PRO A 186 10.17 3.56 15.56
N GLY A 187 10.83 4.24 16.49
CA GLY A 187 12.28 4.13 16.72
C GLY A 187 12.93 5.31 17.45
N GLN A 188 12.17 6.36 17.77
CA GLN A 188 12.59 7.43 18.69
C GLN A 188 11.55 7.54 19.80
N ARG A 189 12.04 7.59 21.04
CA ARG A 189 11.28 7.46 22.29
C ARG A 189 10.31 8.63 22.46
N TYR A 190 9.09 8.24 22.79
CA TYR A 190 7.95 8.99 23.31
C TYR A 190 8.27 10.21 24.19
N SER A 191 7.69 11.35 23.84
CA SER A 191 7.10 12.28 24.80
C SER A 191 5.70 12.60 24.30
N TRP A 192 4.69 11.92 24.83
CA TRP A 192 3.27 12.21 24.57
C TRP A 192 2.74 13.36 25.44
N ALA A 193 3.61 14.28 25.89
CA ALA A 193 3.20 15.52 26.52
C ALA A 193 3.50 16.69 25.57
N MET A 194 2.46 17.47 25.28
CA MET A 194 2.42 18.66 24.43
C MET A 194 2.36 18.39 22.92
N TYR A 195 1.15 18.21 22.41
CA TYR A 195 0.60 19.13 21.38
C TYR A 195 -0.93 18.97 21.37
N PRO A 196 -1.70 19.86 22.01
CA PRO A 196 -3.14 19.89 21.82
C PRO A 196 -3.42 20.34 20.38
N TYR A 197 -3.96 19.43 19.57
CA TYR A 197 -4.55 19.71 18.27
C TYR A 197 -5.87 20.47 18.50
N SER A 198 -5.77 21.75 18.81
CA SER A 198 -6.87 22.71 18.83
C SER A 198 -6.20 24.08 18.80
N GLN A 199 -6.48 24.89 17.77
CA GLN A 199 -6.11 26.32 17.56
C GLN A 199 -5.31 26.69 16.27
N ALA A 200 -5.03 25.78 15.33
CA ALA A 200 -4.31 26.16 14.08
C ALA A 200 -5.20 26.37 12.83
N TRP A 201 -6.48 26.76 12.98
CA TRP A 201 -7.38 27.04 11.84
C TRP A 201 -8.10 28.39 11.87
N VAL A 202 -7.72 29.33 12.74
CA VAL A 202 -8.26 30.70 12.69
C VAL A 202 -7.14 31.70 12.93
N SER A 203 -6.51 32.17 11.85
CA SER A 203 -5.91 33.52 11.73
C SER A 203 -5.09 33.63 10.43
N LEU A 204 -5.78 33.63 9.28
CA LEU A 204 -5.30 34.32 8.08
C LEU A 204 -6.53 34.95 7.41
N GLY A 205 -6.83 36.16 7.87
CA GLY A 205 -7.93 36.99 7.41
C GLY A 205 -7.84 38.36 8.08
N GLY A 206 -6.66 38.98 7.98
CA GLY A 206 -6.46 40.37 8.37
C GLY A 206 -6.92 41.31 7.27
N VAL A 207 -7.90 42.16 7.62
CA VAL A 207 -7.99 43.61 7.38
C VAL A 207 -8.02 44.12 5.92
N GLY A 208 -9.05 44.94 5.64
CA GLY A 208 -9.15 45.84 4.48
C GLY A 208 -10.54 46.48 4.37
N THR A 209 -10.88 47.41 5.27
CA THR A 209 -11.12 48.85 4.97
C THR A 209 -12.39 49.18 4.17
N SER A 210 -13.45 49.58 4.87
CA SER A 210 -14.15 50.89 4.83
C SER A 210 -15.51 50.76 5.51
#